data_AF-A0A6J4YJB6-F1
#
_entry.id   AF-A0A6J4YJB6-F1
#
_cell.length_a   1.000
_cell.length_b   1.000
_cell.length_c   1.000
_cell.angle_alpha   90.00
_cell.angle_beta   90.00
_cell.angle_gamma   90.00
#
_symmetry.space_group_name_H-M   'P 1'
#
loop_
_entity.id
_entity.type
_entity.pdbx_description
1 polymer ?
#
loop_
_entity_poly.entity_id
_entity_poly.type
_entity_poly.pdbx_seq_one_letter_code
_entity_poly.pdbx_strand_id
1 'polypeptide(L)'
;MDIDLLGRTNNGVSFLISNIIDILSVDIDPDGLSFFPENITADGIAEDAEYKGIRILFPARLDTMKLNMQIDIGFGDIVYPSPEKLQLPTMLEFPAPILLCYSRESLIAEKFEAMLKLRELNSRMKDFYDIWLLSSQFEFEGETLLKAIRLTLEQRGTRLPGEIVAFSQDFIAAKQIQWNVFRKKLEQEYVPSEFADIVMNVKEFIKPIEPAHKLKIDQNKLQNCRSNILNLVNVL
;
A
#
# COMPACT_ATOMS: atom_id res chain seq x y z
N MET A 1 -6.18 11.87 7.76
CA MET A 1 -4.93 11.14 7.46
C MET A 1 -5.08 9.78 8.09
N ASP A 2 -4.89 8.74 7.30
CA ASP A 2 -4.96 7.33 7.65
C ASP A 2 -3.57 6.80 7.95
N ILE A 3 -3.46 6.00 9.00
CA ILE A 3 -2.25 5.26 9.36
C ILE A 3 -2.62 3.79 9.39
N ASP A 4 -2.11 3.02 8.44
CA ASP A 4 -2.32 1.58 8.38
C ASP A 4 -1.21 0.83 9.13
N LEU A 5 -1.58 -0.05 10.05
CA LEU A 5 -0.66 -0.83 10.87
C LEU A 5 -1.00 -2.32 10.84
N LEU A 6 0.03 -3.16 10.95
CA LEU A 6 -0.13 -4.59 11.22
C LEU A 6 -0.05 -4.88 12.71
N GLY A 7 -1.17 -5.30 13.29
CA GLY A 7 -1.25 -5.70 14.68
C GLY A 7 -0.48 -7.00 14.95
N ARG A 8 0.58 -6.91 15.77
CA ARG A 8 1.29 -8.06 16.37
C ARG A 8 1.01 -8.15 17.87
N THR A 9 -0.25 -7.92 18.24
CA THR A 9 -0.69 -7.77 19.62
C THR A 9 -2.12 -8.29 19.80
N ASN A 10 -2.67 -8.20 21.01
CA ASN A 10 -4.07 -8.55 21.29
C ASN A 10 -5.01 -7.64 20.49
N ASN A 11 -5.99 -8.21 19.79
CA ASN A 11 -6.96 -7.50 18.96
C ASN A 11 -8.23 -7.06 19.71
N GLY A 12 -8.24 -7.13 21.04
CA GLY A 12 -9.34 -6.64 21.86
C GLY A 12 -9.46 -5.12 21.74
N VAL A 13 -10.63 -4.62 21.34
CA VAL A 13 -10.89 -3.18 21.14
C VAL A 13 -10.48 -2.35 22.36
N SER A 14 -10.88 -2.74 23.57
CA SER A 14 -10.51 -2.02 24.80
C SER A 14 -9.00 -2.02 25.06
N PHE A 15 -8.31 -3.11 24.70
CA PHE A 15 -6.87 -3.22 24.85
C PHE A 15 -6.13 -2.29 23.88
N LEU A 16 -6.59 -2.22 22.63
CA LEU A 16 -6.02 -1.31 21.64
C LEU A 16 -6.28 0.16 21.99
N ILE A 17 -7.48 0.49 22.47
CA ILE A 17 -7.79 1.84 22.98
C ILE A 17 -6.81 2.20 24.11
N SER A 18 -6.59 1.30 25.08
CA SER A 18 -5.65 1.54 26.18
C SER A 18 -4.25 1.84 25.66
N ASN A 19 -3.74 1.02 24.73
CA ASN A 19 -2.42 1.24 24.15
C ASN A 19 -2.30 2.58 23.44
N ILE A 20 -3.34 3.00 22.70
CA ILE A 20 -3.32 4.31 22.04
C ILE A 20 -3.35 5.44 23.09
N ILE A 21 -4.14 5.33 24.15
CA ILE A 21 -4.15 6.32 25.24
C ILE A 21 -2.76 6.43 25.88
N ASP A 22 -2.10 5.30 26.14
CA ASP A 22 -0.75 5.29 26.70
C ASP A 22 0.26 5.98 25.77
N ILE A 23 0.17 5.73 24.45
CA ILE A 23 1.00 6.40 23.43
C ILE A 23 0.74 7.90 23.40
N LEU A 24 -0.53 8.33 23.43
CA LEU A 24 -0.91 9.74 23.40
C LEU A 24 -0.55 10.48 24.70
N SER A 25 -0.22 9.75 25.77
CA SER A 25 0.17 10.29 27.07
C SER A 25 1.69 10.43 27.24
N VAL A 26 2.48 10.04 26.23
CA VAL A 26 3.93 10.20 26.24
C VAL A 26 4.29 11.68 26.24
N ASP A 27 5.13 12.08 27.20
CA ASP A 27 5.65 13.44 27.28
C ASP A 27 6.65 13.68 26.15
N ILE A 28 6.41 14.72 25.36
CA ILE A 28 7.22 15.08 24.19
C ILE A 28 7.52 16.58 24.19
N ASP A 29 8.58 16.96 23.48
CA ASP A 29 8.80 18.36 23.13
C ASP A 29 7.60 18.88 22.31
N PRO A 30 7.11 20.11 22.59
CA PRO A 30 5.93 20.63 21.90
C PRO A 30 6.13 20.70 20.37
N ASP A 31 5.33 19.93 19.64
CA ASP A 31 5.30 19.87 18.17
C ASP A 31 4.10 20.63 17.57
N GLY A 32 3.31 21.27 18.43
CA GLY A 32 2.10 22.03 18.07
C GLY A 32 0.83 21.17 17.98
N LEU A 33 0.92 19.86 18.18
CA LEU A 33 -0.23 18.97 18.23
C LEU A 33 -0.77 18.82 19.67
N SER A 34 -2.08 18.68 19.77
CA SER A 34 -2.75 18.30 21.01
C SER A 34 -3.79 17.23 20.73
N PHE A 35 -3.73 16.14 21.50
CA PHE A 35 -4.62 14.99 21.35
C PHE A 35 -5.68 14.99 22.45
N PHE A 36 -6.86 14.44 22.14
CA PHE A 36 -8.00 14.38 23.05
C PHE A 36 -8.40 12.91 23.30
N PRO A 37 -7.59 12.15 24.06
CA PRO A 37 -7.76 10.70 24.24
C PRO A 37 -9.12 10.33 24.86
N GLU A 38 -9.75 11.23 25.62
CA GLU A 38 -11.08 11.03 26.20
C GLU A 38 -12.19 10.87 25.14
N ASN A 39 -11.93 11.25 23.90
CA ASN A 39 -12.86 11.17 22.77
C ASN A 39 -12.45 10.11 21.73
N ILE A 40 -11.61 9.13 22.12
CA ILE A 40 -11.24 8.02 21.25
C ILE A 40 -12.43 7.10 20.97
N THR A 41 -12.59 6.69 19.72
CA THR A 41 -13.57 5.67 19.31
C THR A 41 -12.86 4.57 18.55
N ALA A 42 -13.39 3.35 18.61
CA ALA A 42 -12.85 2.24 17.85
C ALA A 42 -13.96 1.33 17.34
N ASP A 43 -13.88 0.98 16.05
CA ASP A 43 -14.87 0.19 15.34
C ASP A 43 -14.18 -0.94 14.57
N GLY A 44 -14.86 -2.08 14.43
CA GLY A 44 -14.39 -3.15 13.57
C GLY A 44 -14.50 -2.76 12.10
N ILE A 45 -13.42 -2.97 11.33
CA ILE A 45 -13.42 -2.84 9.88
C ILE A 45 -13.81 -4.20 9.31
N ALA A 46 -14.94 -4.25 8.61
CA ALA A 46 -15.34 -5.44 7.88
C ALA A 46 -14.60 -5.48 6.54
N GLU A 47 -13.54 -6.28 6.46
CA GLU A 47 -13.12 -6.90 5.21
C GLU A 47 -13.42 -8.40 5.33
N ASP A 48 -13.86 -9.05 4.25
CA ASP A 48 -14.38 -10.43 4.19
C ASP A 48 -13.35 -11.54 4.51
N ALA A 49 -12.55 -11.37 5.56
CA ALA A 49 -11.60 -12.35 6.08
C ALA A 49 -11.92 -12.65 7.55
N GLU A 50 -11.45 -13.79 8.02
CA GLU A 50 -11.72 -14.37 9.36
C GLU A 50 -11.17 -13.51 10.53
N TYR A 51 -10.38 -12.46 10.24
CA TYR A 51 -9.82 -11.52 11.21
C TYR A 51 -10.18 -10.07 10.85
N LYS A 52 -11.06 -9.47 11.66
CA LYS A 52 -11.55 -8.10 11.49
C LYS A 52 -10.46 -7.11 11.90
N GLY A 53 -10.09 -6.20 11.00
CA GLY A 53 -9.27 -5.05 11.36
C GLY A 53 -10.01 -4.13 12.35
N ILE A 54 -9.30 -3.23 13.00
CA ILE A 54 -9.88 -2.25 13.93
C ILE A 54 -9.47 -0.86 13.49
N ARG A 55 -10.46 0.00 13.27
CA ARG A 55 -10.28 1.43 13.03
C ARG A 55 -10.38 2.16 14.35
N ILE A 56 -9.37 2.94 14.67
CA ILE A 56 -9.33 3.82 15.83
C ILE A 56 -9.37 5.26 15.32
N LEU A 57 -10.28 6.05 15.87
CA LEU A 57 -10.40 7.48 15.59
C LEU A 57 -10.18 8.25 16.87
N PHE A 58 -9.40 9.34 16.81
CA PHE A 58 -9.26 10.26 17.93
C PHE A 58 -9.09 11.70 17.44
N PRO A 59 -9.73 12.68 18.11
CA PRO A 59 -9.56 14.08 17.76
C PRO A 59 -8.15 14.57 18.09
N ALA A 60 -7.66 15.48 17.25
CA ALA A 60 -6.45 16.23 17.48
C ALA A 60 -6.65 17.71 17.11
N ARG A 61 -5.75 18.57 17.56
CA ARG A 61 -5.64 19.97 17.10
C ARG A 61 -4.21 20.28 16.71
N LEU A 62 -4.06 21.05 15.65
CA LEU A 62 -2.82 21.73 15.29
C LEU A 62 -3.12 23.23 15.39
N ASP A 63 -2.64 23.87 16.45
CA ASP A 63 -3.07 25.23 16.84
C ASP A 63 -4.61 25.34 16.90
N THR A 64 -5.24 26.16 16.04
CA THR A 64 -6.70 26.35 15.99
C THR A 64 -7.41 25.35 15.08
N MET A 65 -6.67 24.59 14.26
CA MET A 65 -7.23 23.64 13.30
C MET A 65 -7.62 22.34 14.01
N LYS A 66 -8.87 21.90 13.81
CA LYS A 66 -9.37 20.61 14.29
C LYS A 66 -9.05 19.52 13.27
N LEU A 67 -8.51 18.41 13.77
CA LEU A 67 -8.14 17.23 13.02
C LEU A 67 -8.84 16.01 13.63
N ASN A 68 -9.07 15.00 12.80
CA ASN A 68 -9.46 13.67 13.28
C ASN A 68 -8.42 12.67 12.76
N MET A 69 -7.68 12.06 13.67
CA MET A 69 -6.67 11.07 13.36
C MET A 69 -7.33 9.72 13.19
N GLN A 70 -6.84 8.92 12.24
CA GLN A 70 -7.32 7.57 11.98
C GLN A 70 -6.15 6.60 11.96
N ILE A 71 -6.27 5.52 12.74
CA ILE A 71 -5.36 4.38 12.72
C ILE A 71 -6.17 3.14 12.37
N ASP A 72 -5.86 2.51 11.25
CA ASP A 72 -6.45 1.25 10.83
C ASP A 72 -5.46 0.12 11.15
N ILE A 73 -5.87 -0.83 11.97
CA ILE A 73 -5.04 -1.94 12.43
C ILE A 73 -5.57 -3.23 11.81
N GLY A 74 -4.84 -3.75 10.83
CA GLY A 74 -5.06 -5.08 10.26
C GLY A 74 -4.45 -6.16 11.15
N PHE A 75 -4.97 -7.38 11.08
CA PHE A 75 -4.47 -8.53 11.84
C PHE A 75 -4.35 -9.76 10.96
N GLY A 76 -3.34 -10.58 11.23
CA GLY A 76 -3.19 -11.89 10.59
C GLY A 76 -2.44 -11.87 9.25
N ASP A 77 -2.08 -10.71 8.72
CA ASP A 77 -1.31 -10.66 7.48
C ASP A 77 0.14 -11.17 7.67
N ILE A 78 0.61 -11.80 6.59
CA ILE A 78 1.97 -12.30 6.46
C ILE A 78 2.81 -11.21 5.78
N VAL A 79 3.93 -10.87 6.40
CA VAL A 79 4.93 -9.99 5.79
C VAL A 79 6.11 -10.85 5.36
N TYR A 80 6.40 -10.86 4.06
CA TYR A 80 7.48 -11.63 3.48
C TYR A 80 8.31 -10.75 2.51
N PRO A 81 9.66 -10.78 2.55
CA PRO A 81 10.52 -11.66 3.34
C PRO A 81 10.54 -11.36 4.84
N SER A 82 10.47 -10.09 5.22
CA SER A 82 10.36 -9.62 6.60
C SER A 82 10.04 -8.13 6.61
N PRO A 83 9.49 -7.57 7.71
CA PRO A 83 9.39 -6.13 7.86
C PRO A 83 10.76 -5.43 7.75
N GLU A 84 10.79 -4.26 7.12
CA GLU A 84 12.00 -3.45 6.94
C GLU A 84 12.00 -2.29 7.94
N LYS A 85 13.16 -1.97 8.54
CA LYS A 85 13.29 -0.74 9.33
C LYS A 85 13.50 0.43 8.38
N LEU A 86 12.58 1.38 8.38
CA LEU A 86 12.67 2.59 7.58
C LEU A 86 12.72 3.83 8.47
N GLN A 87 13.66 4.72 8.17
CA GLN A 87 13.71 6.05 8.76
C GLN A 87 12.82 6.99 7.93
N LEU A 88 11.81 7.59 8.56
CA LEU A 88 10.94 8.53 7.86
C LEU A 88 11.55 9.92 7.82
N PRO A 89 11.33 10.69 6.75
CA PRO A 89 11.74 12.09 6.72
C PRO A 89 10.99 12.89 7.78
N THR A 90 11.67 13.87 8.37
CA THR A 90 11.06 14.79 9.33
C THR A 90 10.79 16.14 8.68
N MET A 91 9.65 16.73 9.03
CA MET A 91 9.34 18.11 8.65
C MET A 91 9.88 19.13 9.66
N LEU A 92 10.00 18.72 10.91
CA LEU A 92 10.53 19.53 12.01
C LEU A 92 11.92 19.01 12.39
N GLU A 93 12.67 19.80 13.15
CA GLU A 93 14.02 19.46 13.63
C GLU A 93 14.00 18.42 14.77
N PHE A 94 13.15 17.40 14.66
CA PHE A 94 13.09 16.26 15.57
C PHE A 94 13.91 15.08 15.05
N PRO A 95 14.34 14.16 15.92
CA PRO A 95 14.95 12.91 15.50
C PRO A 95 14.03 12.14 14.54
N ALA A 96 14.59 11.66 13.43
CA ALA A 96 13.81 10.94 12.44
C ALA A 96 13.31 9.58 12.99
N PRO A 97 11.99 9.32 12.97
CA PRO A 97 11.44 8.11 13.54
C PRO A 97 11.83 6.89 12.69
N ILE A 98 12.12 5.78 13.37
CA ILE A 98 12.47 4.51 12.75
C ILE A 98 11.30 3.55 12.97
N LEU A 99 10.62 3.18 11.89
CA LEU A 99 9.45 2.30 11.94
C LEU A 99 9.75 0.96 11.28
N LEU A 100 9.04 -0.08 11.74
CA LEU A 100 8.94 -1.32 10.98
C LEU A 100 7.85 -1.15 9.93
N CYS A 101 8.25 -1.17 8.67
CA CYS A 101 7.39 -1.06 7.52
C CYS A 101 7.22 -2.43 6.85
N TYR A 102 6.13 -2.58 6.11
CA TYR A 102 5.97 -3.72 5.20
C TYR A 102 7.12 -3.75 4.19
N SER A 103 7.55 -4.96 3.84
CA SER A 103 8.42 -5.11 2.67
C SER A 103 7.67 -4.70 1.41
N ARG A 104 8.42 -4.27 0.39
CA ARG A 104 7.84 -3.88 -0.90
C ARG A 104 7.07 -5.04 -1.55
N GLU A 105 7.58 -6.26 -1.38
CA GLU A 105 6.93 -7.47 -1.89
C GLU A 105 5.59 -7.72 -1.22
N SER A 106 5.48 -7.50 0.10
CA SER A 106 4.20 -7.64 0.81
C SER A 106 3.20 -6.58 0.35
N LEU A 107 3.66 -5.34 0.15
CA LEU A 107 2.81 -4.27 -0.38
C LEU A 107 2.25 -4.62 -1.77
N ILE A 108 3.08 -5.13 -2.67
CA ILE A 108 2.61 -5.57 -3.99
C ILE A 108 1.68 -6.78 -3.87
N ALA A 109 2.01 -7.75 -3.01
CA ALA A 109 1.23 -8.96 -2.83
C ALA A 109 -0.20 -8.67 -2.36
N GLU A 110 -0.36 -7.79 -1.37
CA GLU A 110 -1.69 -7.41 -0.86
C GLU A 110 -2.50 -6.64 -1.89
N LYS A 111 -1.88 -5.72 -2.62
CA LYS A 111 -2.55 -4.95 -3.67
C LYS A 111 -2.98 -5.84 -4.82
N PHE A 112 -2.14 -6.79 -5.20
CA PHE A 112 -2.49 -7.77 -6.21
C PHE A 112 -3.62 -8.71 -5.75
N GLU A 113 -3.58 -9.18 -4.50
CA GLU A 113 -4.68 -9.95 -3.91
C GLU A 113 -6.01 -9.18 -3.96
N ALA A 114 -6.00 -7.91 -3.56
CA ALA A 114 -7.18 -7.05 -3.65
C ALA A 114 -7.68 -6.90 -5.10
N MET A 115 -6.78 -6.83 -6.08
CA MET A 115 -7.13 -6.81 -7.50
C MET A 115 -7.86 -8.09 -7.94
N LEU A 116 -7.40 -9.26 -7.46
CA LEU A 116 -8.04 -10.54 -7.76
C LEU A 116 -9.40 -10.69 -7.06
N LYS A 117 -9.50 -10.24 -5.81
CA LYS A 117 -10.71 -10.36 -4.99
C LYS A 117 -11.83 -9.45 -5.46
N LEU A 118 -11.54 -8.18 -5.76
CA LEU A 118 -12.57 -7.18 -6.10
C LEU A 118 -13.09 -7.29 -7.54
N ARG A 119 -12.32 -7.90 -8.44
CA ARG A 119 -12.69 -8.15 -9.84
C ARG A 119 -13.33 -6.95 -10.53
N GLU A 120 -14.53 -7.09 -11.10
CA GLU A 120 -15.26 -6.05 -11.85
C GLU A 120 -15.60 -4.83 -10.99
N LEU A 121 -15.81 -5.05 -9.69
CA LEU A 121 -16.15 -4.01 -8.71
C LEU A 121 -14.94 -3.21 -8.23
N ASN A 122 -13.72 -3.60 -8.61
CA ASN A 122 -12.51 -2.92 -8.16
C ASN A 122 -12.49 -1.45 -8.58
N SER A 123 -12.45 -0.56 -7.59
CA SER A 123 -12.34 0.90 -7.75
C SER A 123 -11.06 1.46 -7.14
N ARG A 124 -10.18 0.60 -6.62
CA ARG A 124 -8.94 0.98 -5.92
C ARG A 124 -7.84 1.34 -6.92
N MET A 125 -8.02 2.45 -7.65
CA MET A 125 -7.05 2.92 -8.65
C MET A 125 -5.65 3.17 -8.07
N LYS A 126 -5.58 3.53 -6.78
CA LYS A 126 -4.33 3.68 -6.03
C LYS A 126 -3.51 2.39 -6.03
N ASP A 127 -4.14 1.21 -5.94
CA ASP A 127 -3.40 -0.05 -5.88
C ASP A 127 -2.66 -0.33 -7.18
N PHE A 128 -3.28 -0.04 -8.34
CA PHE A 128 -2.62 -0.13 -9.64
C PHE A 128 -1.45 0.85 -9.76
N TYR A 129 -1.67 2.09 -9.30
CA TYR A 129 -0.63 3.11 -9.28
C TYR A 129 0.56 2.72 -8.40
N ASP A 130 0.29 2.24 -7.18
CA ASP A 130 1.34 1.86 -6.23
C ASP A 130 2.17 0.69 -6.76
N ILE A 131 1.55 -0.34 -7.36
CA ILE A 131 2.29 -1.45 -7.98
C ILE A 131 3.14 -0.94 -9.14
N TRP A 132 2.58 -0.11 -10.02
CA TRP A 132 3.30 0.48 -11.14
C TRP A 132 4.48 1.34 -10.68
N LEU A 133 4.28 2.18 -9.66
CA LEU A 133 5.31 3.05 -9.13
C LEU A 133 6.44 2.23 -8.52
N LEU A 134 6.11 1.27 -7.66
CA LEU A 134 7.08 0.41 -6.99
C LEU A 134 7.88 -0.40 -8.02
N SER A 135 7.20 -1.03 -9.00
CA SER A 135 7.87 -1.83 -10.03
C SER A 135 8.73 -0.99 -10.97
N SER A 136 8.45 0.30 -11.13
CA SER A 136 9.26 1.21 -11.95
C SER A 136 10.46 1.80 -11.19
N GLN A 137 10.38 1.90 -9.87
CA GLN A 137 11.41 2.55 -9.04
C GLN A 137 12.39 1.57 -8.38
N PHE A 138 11.97 0.33 -8.15
CA PHE A 138 12.76 -0.64 -7.39
C PHE A 138 12.98 -1.93 -8.19
N GLU A 139 14.13 -2.56 -7.96
CA GLU A 139 14.39 -3.91 -8.44
C GLU A 139 13.79 -4.93 -7.48
N PHE A 140 13.22 -6.00 -8.03
CA PHE A 140 12.60 -7.09 -7.28
C PHE A 140 13.27 -8.42 -7.65
N GLU A 141 13.55 -9.24 -6.64
CA GLU A 141 13.90 -10.64 -6.86
C GLU A 141 12.61 -11.43 -7.12
N GLY A 142 12.48 -11.99 -8.33
CA GLY A 142 11.25 -12.65 -8.77
C GLY A 142 10.77 -13.77 -7.85
N GLU A 143 11.67 -14.61 -7.33
CA GLU A 143 11.34 -15.70 -6.40
C GLU A 143 10.80 -15.18 -5.06
N THR A 144 11.38 -14.09 -4.55
CA THR A 144 10.95 -13.47 -3.28
C THR A 144 9.58 -12.83 -3.43
N LEU A 145 9.35 -12.09 -4.52
CA LEU A 145 8.04 -11.50 -4.83
C LEU A 145 6.97 -12.57 -5.06
N LEU A 146 7.27 -13.62 -5.83
CA LEU A 146 6.37 -14.73 -6.09
C LEU A 146 5.96 -15.42 -4.78
N LYS A 147 6.92 -15.63 -3.88
CA LYS A 147 6.64 -16.24 -2.58
C LYS A 147 5.79 -15.33 -1.69
N ALA A 148 6.03 -14.01 -1.69
CA ALA A 148 5.17 -13.06 -0.98
C ALA A 148 3.72 -13.15 -1.48
N ILE A 149 3.52 -13.09 -2.80
CA ILE A 149 2.20 -13.21 -3.43
C ILE A 149 1.51 -14.51 -3.05
N ARG A 150 2.21 -15.65 -3.18
CA ARG A 150 1.64 -16.95 -2.83
C ARG A 150 1.20 -17.01 -1.38
N LEU A 151 2.05 -16.56 -0.45
CA LEU A 151 1.74 -16.55 0.97
C LEU A 151 0.53 -15.65 1.30
N THR A 152 0.45 -14.47 0.69
CA THR A 152 -0.68 -13.56 0.87
C THR A 152 -1.99 -14.15 0.33
N LEU A 153 -1.95 -14.75 -0.87
CA LEU A 153 -3.12 -15.41 -1.47
C LEU A 153 -3.60 -16.60 -0.62
N GLU A 154 -2.67 -17.43 -0.14
CA GLU A 154 -2.97 -18.56 0.74
C GLU A 154 -3.58 -18.08 2.06
N GLN A 155 -2.99 -17.07 2.70
CA GLN A 155 -3.46 -16.52 3.97
C GLN A 155 -4.85 -15.89 3.87
N ARG A 156 -5.14 -15.19 2.76
CA ARG A 156 -6.42 -14.51 2.55
C ARG A 156 -7.47 -15.38 1.83
N GLY A 157 -7.12 -16.62 1.49
CA GLY A 157 -8.03 -17.57 0.83
C GLY A 157 -8.36 -17.20 -0.62
N THR A 158 -7.58 -16.34 -1.25
CA THR A 158 -7.82 -15.84 -2.61
C THR A 158 -7.14 -16.75 -3.62
N ARG A 159 -7.92 -17.30 -4.57
CA ARG A 159 -7.39 -18.18 -5.63
C ARG A 159 -6.92 -17.35 -6.81
N LEU A 160 -5.80 -17.76 -7.41
CA LEU A 160 -5.35 -17.19 -8.67
C LEU A 160 -6.28 -17.68 -9.80
N PRO A 161 -7.04 -16.79 -10.47
CA PRO A 161 -7.90 -17.19 -11.57
C PRO A 161 -7.07 -17.45 -12.85
N GLY A 162 -7.63 -18.22 -13.78
CA GLY A 162 -7.01 -18.41 -15.10
C GLY A 162 -6.97 -17.13 -15.95
N GLU A 163 -7.90 -16.20 -15.70
CA GLU A 163 -7.93 -14.88 -16.30
C GLU A 163 -8.13 -13.82 -15.22
N ILE A 164 -7.30 -12.78 -15.25
CA ILE A 164 -7.36 -11.66 -14.29
C ILE A 164 -8.22 -10.56 -14.91
N VAL A 165 -9.42 -10.36 -14.36
CA VAL A 165 -10.40 -9.37 -14.83
C VAL A 165 -9.80 -7.97 -14.91
N ALA A 166 -8.96 -7.60 -13.94
CA ALA A 166 -8.29 -6.30 -13.90
C ALA A 166 -7.37 -6.03 -15.11
N PHE A 167 -7.02 -7.06 -15.88
CA PHE A 167 -6.16 -6.99 -17.06
C PHE A 167 -6.94 -7.10 -18.39
N SER A 168 -8.27 -7.18 -18.35
CA SER A 168 -9.09 -7.23 -19.55
C SER A 168 -9.27 -5.83 -20.17
N GLN A 169 -9.47 -5.78 -21.49
CA GLN A 169 -9.72 -4.52 -22.19
C GLN A 169 -11.03 -3.86 -21.71
N ASP A 170 -12.06 -4.67 -21.44
CA ASP A 170 -13.34 -4.18 -20.93
C ASP A 170 -13.18 -3.49 -19.57
N PHE A 171 -12.39 -4.08 -18.67
CA PHE A 171 -12.11 -3.48 -17.37
C PHE A 171 -11.32 -2.18 -17.52
N ILE A 172 -10.25 -2.19 -18.33
CA ILE A 172 -9.42 -1.01 -18.56
C ILE A 172 -10.26 0.15 -19.08
N ALA A 173 -11.07 -0.09 -20.11
CA ALA A 173 -11.96 0.91 -20.70
C ALA A 173 -12.97 1.44 -19.67
N ALA A 174 -13.58 0.54 -18.87
CA ALA A 174 -14.56 0.92 -17.86
C ALA A 174 -13.98 1.77 -16.71
N LYS A 175 -12.69 1.62 -16.40
CA LYS A 175 -12.03 2.29 -15.25
C LYS A 175 -11.28 3.57 -15.63
N GLN A 176 -11.17 3.91 -16.91
CA GLN A 176 -10.46 5.12 -17.38
C GLN A 176 -10.96 6.41 -16.70
N ILE A 177 -12.27 6.55 -16.48
CA ILE A 177 -12.83 7.73 -15.79
C ILE A 177 -12.36 7.79 -14.33
N GLN A 178 -12.35 6.65 -13.62
CA GLN A 178 -11.88 6.56 -12.24
C GLN A 178 -10.39 6.84 -12.15
N TRP A 179 -9.61 6.34 -13.12
CA TRP A 179 -8.18 6.63 -13.25
C TRP A 179 -7.91 8.13 -13.41
N ASN A 180 -8.64 8.80 -14.31
CA ASN A 180 -8.51 10.25 -14.52
C ASN A 180 -8.80 11.06 -13.25
N VAL A 181 -9.84 10.67 -12.50
CA VAL A 181 -10.18 11.32 -11.21
C VAL A 181 -9.07 11.10 -10.19
N PHE A 182 -8.51 9.89 -10.11
CA PHE A 182 -7.40 9.57 -9.22
C PHE A 182 -6.13 10.37 -9.60
N ARG A 183 -5.73 10.38 -10.87
CA ARG A 183 -4.58 11.15 -11.38
C ARG A 183 -4.68 12.64 -11.08
N LYS A 184 -5.87 13.22 -11.28
CA LYS A 184 -6.08 14.65 -11.01
C LYS A 184 -5.80 14.99 -9.54
N LYS A 185 -6.05 14.07 -8.61
CA LYS A 185 -5.74 14.26 -7.18
C LYS A 185 -4.27 14.06 -6.84
N LEU A 186 -3.54 13.27 -7.63
CA LEU A 186 -2.09 13.07 -7.42
C LEU A 186 -1.27 14.29 -7.83
N GLU A 187 -1.75 15.06 -8.82
CA GLU A 187 -1.07 16.26 -9.34
C GLU A 187 0.37 16.00 -9.82
N GLN A 188 0.62 14.81 -10.37
CA GLN A 188 1.94 14.37 -10.85
C GLN A 188 1.92 14.17 -12.38
N GLU A 189 2.66 15.02 -13.10
CA GLU A 189 2.66 15.03 -14.57
C GLU A 189 3.24 13.76 -15.19
N TYR A 190 4.17 13.10 -14.50
CA TYR A 190 4.83 11.88 -14.99
C TYR A 190 3.92 10.64 -14.98
N VAL A 191 2.73 10.73 -14.39
CA VAL A 191 1.80 9.60 -14.27
C VAL A 191 1.02 9.42 -15.59
N PRO A 192 1.12 8.26 -16.27
CA PRO A 192 0.49 8.00 -17.57
C PRO A 192 -1.00 8.34 -17.63
N SER A 193 -1.42 9.01 -18.70
CA SER A 193 -2.82 9.42 -18.84
C SER A 193 -3.78 8.27 -19.11
N GLU A 194 -3.33 7.29 -19.88
CA GLU A 194 -4.12 6.12 -20.20
C GLU A 194 -3.97 5.09 -19.07
N PHE A 195 -5.11 4.61 -18.55
CA PHE A 195 -5.10 3.56 -17.55
C PHE A 195 -4.52 2.25 -18.12
N ALA A 196 -4.69 2.05 -19.44
CA ALA A 196 -4.09 0.95 -20.17
C ALA A 196 -2.57 0.86 -19.95
N ASP A 197 -1.87 1.98 -19.96
CA ASP A 197 -0.41 1.99 -19.80
C ASP A 197 0.00 1.48 -18.42
N ILE A 198 -0.71 1.90 -17.37
CA ILE A 198 -0.48 1.41 -16.00
C ILE A 198 -0.73 -0.09 -15.93
N VAL A 199 -1.91 -0.52 -16.41
CA VAL A 199 -2.33 -1.92 -16.33
C VAL A 199 -1.39 -2.84 -17.11
N MET A 200 -0.93 -2.43 -18.30
CA MET A 200 0.02 -3.20 -19.09
C MET A 200 1.37 -3.37 -18.39
N ASN A 201 1.89 -2.30 -17.77
CA ASN A 201 3.13 -2.38 -16.98
C ASN A 201 2.97 -3.29 -15.76
N VAL A 202 1.87 -3.14 -15.02
CA VAL A 202 1.56 -4.02 -13.87
C VAL A 202 1.44 -5.47 -14.34
N LYS A 203 0.75 -5.73 -15.45
CA LYS A 203 0.61 -7.07 -16.02
C LYS A 203 1.95 -7.68 -16.38
N GLU A 204 2.81 -6.97 -17.13
CA GLU A 204 4.13 -7.49 -17.51
C GLU A 204 5.05 -7.71 -16.30
N PHE A 205 4.96 -6.85 -15.29
CA PHE A 205 5.69 -7.04 -14.03
C PHE A 205 5.21 -8.26 -13.25
N ILE A 206 3.91 -8.55 -13.24
CA ILE A 206 3.32 -9.68 -12.51
C ILE A 206 3.38 -11.00 -13.31
N LYS A 207 3.51 -10.94 -14.63
CA LYS A 207 3.56 -12.10 -15.53
C LYS A 207 4.52 -13.24 -15.13
N PRO A 208 5.71 -13.00 -14.54
CA PRO A 208 6.58 -14.10 -14.07
C PRO A 208 5.96 -14.97 -12.97
N ILE A 209 4.81 -14.58 -12.42
CA ILE A 209 4.05 -15.29 -11.37
C ILE A 209 3.00 -16.26 -11.95
N GLU A 210 2.73 -16.21 -13.26
CA GLU A 210 1.99 -17.28 -13.94
C GLU A 210 2.85 -18.55 -13.94
N PRO A 211 2.29 -19.74 -13.63
CA PRO A 211 3.08 -20.97 -13.53
C PRO A 211 3.96 -21.15 -14.77
N ALA A 212 5.27 -21.17 -14.53
CA ALA A 212 6.31 -21.02 -15.54
C ALA A 212 6.06 -21.88 -16.79
N HIS A 213 5.68 -21.23 -17.89
CA HIS A 213 6.14 -21.66 -19.20
C HIS A 213 7.35 -20.81 -19.59
N LYS A 214 8.53 -21.38 -19.32
CA LYS A 214 9.88 -20.99 -19.79
C LYS A 214 9.92 -19.71 -20.65
N LEU A 215 10.30 -18.58 -20.05
CA LEU A 215 10.82 -17.45 -20.81
C LEU A 215 12.19 -17.06 -20.26
N LYS A 216 13.21 -17.31 -21.08
CA LYS A 216 14.56 -16.75 -20.93
C LYS A 216 14.40 -15.23 -20.97
N ILE A 217 14.74 -14.55 -19.87
CA ILE A 217 14.75 -13.10 -19.81
C ILE A 217 15.86 -12.60 -20.73
N ASP A 218 15.46 -11.94 -21.82
CA ASP A 218 16.35 -11.26 -22.75
C ASP A 218 16.81 -9.94 -22.11
N GLN A 219 18.06 -9.92 -21.65
CA GLN A 219 18.67 -8.80 -20.94
C GLN A 219 18.75 -7.51 -21.78
N ASN A 220 18.47 -7.56 -23.08
CA ASN A 220 18.54 -6.39 -23.97
C ASN A 220 17.34 -5.43 -23.88
N LYS A 221 16.21 -5.81 -23.26
CA LYS A 221 15.04 -4.90 -23.14
C LYS A 221 15.11 -3.92 -21.96
N LEU A 222 15.96 -4.19 -20.95
CA LEU A 222 16.18 -3.30 -19.81
C LEU A 222 17.04 -2.06 -20.16
N GLN A 223 17.73 -2.08 -21.29
CA GLN A 223 18.61 -0.98 -21.69
C GLN A 223 17.86 0.17 -22.37
N ASN A 224 16.71 -0.08 -22.99
CA ASN A 224 15.93 0.96 -23.67
C ASN A 224 15.03 1.79 -22.74
N CYS A 225 14.74 1.33 -21.52
CA CYS A 225 14.07 2.17 -20.51
C CYS A 225 15.05 3.06 -19.72
N ARG A 226 16.36 2.77 -19.76
CA ARG A 226 17.38 3.55 -19.04
C ARG A 226 17.65 4.93 -19.66
N SER A 227 17.38 5.14 -20.94
CA SER A 227 17.68 6.40 -21.64
C SER A 227 16.70 7.54 -21.37
N ASN A 228 15.48 7.28 -20.88
CA ASN A 228 14.46 8.32 -20.65
C ASN A 228 14.32 8.77 -19.19
N ILE A 229 15.02 8.14 -18.24
CA ILE A 229 14.92 8.47 -16.80
C ILE A 229 16.16 9.24 -16.29
N LEU A 230 17.24 9.28 -17.08
CA LEU A 230 18.51 9.94 -16.71
C LEU A 230 18.46 11.48 -16.65
N ASN A 231 17.33 12.13 -16.96
CA ASN A 231 17.19 13.59 -16.88
C ASN A 231 16.47 14.12 -15.62
N LEU A 232 16.12 13.26 -14.65
CA LEU A 232 15.41 13.67 -13.43
C LEU A 232 16.25 13.58 -12.13
N VAL A 233 17.55 13.32 -12.22
CA VAL A 233 18.44 13.23 -11.05
C VAL A 233 19.17 14.55 -10.74
N ASN A 234 18.96 15.63 -11.50
CA ASN A 234 19.69 16.90 -11.30
C ASN A 234 18.80 18.12 -10.98
N VAL A 235 17.78 17.96 -10.14
CA VAL A 235 17.21 19.09 -9.38
C VAL A 235 16.75 18.62 -7.99
N LEU A 236 17.72 18.47 -7.09
CA LEU A 236 17.61 18.91 -5.70
C LEU A 236 18.69 19.97 -5.49
#